data_AF-A0A174L087-F1
#
_entry.id   AF-A0A174L087-F1
#
_cell.length_a   1.000
_cell.length_b   1.000
_cell.length_c   1.000
_cell.angle_alpha   90.00
_cell.angle_beta   90.00
_cell.angle_gamma   90.00
#
_symmetry.space_group_name_H-M   'P 1'
#
loop_
_entity.id
_entity.type
_entity.pdbx_description
1 polymer ?
#
loop_
_entity_poly.entity_id
_entity_poly.type
_entity_poly.pdbx_seq_one_letter_code
_entity_poly.pdbx_strand_id
1 'polypeptide(L)'
;MNKVIICAKEYPSRVTMGAMIDFKHETGKDVNEIGADIEQLTMFMYCCVRSACRADKVDFQLTFEQFADGINLDDFTSFQNGMAMEENGAKKKKGAKV
;
A
#
# COMPACT_ATOMS: atom_id res chain seq x y z
N MET A 1 13.45 -1.01 -2.36
CA MET A 1 12.51 -1.26 -1.24
C MET A 1 11.88 0.07 -0.91
N ASN A 2 10.57 0.20 -1.07
CA ASN A 2 9.88 1.45 -0.75
C ASN A 2 9.66 1.53 0.76
N LYS A 3 9.81 2.72 1.32
CA LYS A 3 9.68 3.01 2.75
C LYS A 3 8.81 4.25 2.88
N VAL A 4 8.03 4.33 3.94
CA VAL A 4 7.18 5.48 4.26
C VAL A 4 7.48 5.94 5.68
N ILE A 5 7.45 7.25 5.90
CA ILE A 5 7.65 7.81 7.24
C ILE A 5 6.28 8.15 7.81
N ILE A 6 5.94 7.56 8.95
CA ILE A 6 4.66 7.76 9.63
C ILE A 6 4.97 8.15 11.07
N CYS A 7 4.50 9.33 11.49
CA CYS A 7 4.79 9.87 12.82
C CYS A 7 6.28 9.81 13.19
N ALA A 8 7.17 10.22 12.27
CA ALA A 8 8.63 10.20 12.41
C ALA A 8 9.29 8.80 12.53
N LYS A 9 8.55 7.70 12.31
CA LYS A 9 9.10 6.35 12.23
C LYS A 9 9.02 5.83 10.80
N GLU A 10 10.10 5.20 10.34
CA GLU A 10 10.18 4.59 9.02
C GLU A 10 9.59 3.18 9.03
N TYR A 11 8.74 2.89 8.05
CA TYR A 11 8.11 1.59 7.87
C TYR A 11 8.31 1.06 6.44
N PRO A 12 8.46 -0.26 6.26
CA PRO A 12 8.48 -0.85 4.94
C PRO A 12 7.11 -0.70 4.28
N SER A 13 7.09 -0.38 2.98
CA SER A 13 5.87 -0.33 2.18
C SER A 13 6.08 -1.10 0.88
N ARG A 14 5.17 -2.00 0.56
CA ARG A 14 5.15 -2.72 -0.72
C ARG A 14 3.76 -3.29 -0.99
N VAL A 15 3.37 -3.31 -2.25
CA VAL A 15 2.16 -4.01 -2.66
C VAL A 15 2.43 -5.51 -2.57
N THR A 16 1.64 -6.21 -1.77
CA THR A 16 1.69 -7.67 -1.64
C THR A 16 0.28 -8.25 -1.82
N MET A 17 0.19 -9.53 -2.15
CA MET A 17 -1.10 -10.24 -2.13
C MET A 17 -1.78 -10.14 -0.75
N GLY A 18 -0.99 -10.15 0.34
CA GLY A 18 -1.52 -9.98 1.69
C GLY A 18 -2.15 -8.61 1.93
N ALA A 19 -1.57 -7.54 1.36
CA ALA A 19 -2.16 -6.20 1.43
C ALA A 19 -3.50 -6.12 0.68
N MET A 20 -3.61 -6.77 -0.48
CA MET A 20 -4.86 -6.83 -1.26
C MET A 20 -5.97 -7.58 -0.52
N ILE A 21 -5.62 -8.73 0.11
CA ILE A 21 -6.57 -9.52 0.90
C ILE A 21 -7.02 -8.74 2.14
N ASP A 22 -6.07 -8.12 2.86
CA ASP A 22 -6.37 -7.28 4.01
C ASP A 22 -7.34 -6.15 3.65
N PHE A 23 -7.08 -5.44 2.54
CA PHE A 23 -7.95 -4.36 2.08
C PHE A 23 -9.37 -4.85 1.78
N LYS A 24 -9.51 -6.00 1.13
CA LYS A 24 -10.80 -6.61 0.84
C LYS A 24 -11.56 -6.98 2.11
N HIS A 25 -10.87 -7.47 3.14
CA HIS A 25 -11.49 -7.78 4.42
C HIS A 25 -11.95 -6.53 5.18
N GLU A 26 -11.18 -5.43 5.14
CA GLU A 26 -11.53 -4.20 5.86
C GLU A 26 -12.67 -3.43 5.17
N THR A 27 -12.73 -3.44 3.84
CA THR A 27 -13.65 -2.59 3.06
C THR A 27 -14.78 -3.33 2.36
N GLY A 28 -14.66 -4.65 2.20
CA GLY A 28 -15.56 -5.46 1.37
C GLY A 28 -15.39 -5.26 -0.14
N LYS A 29 -14.37 -4.52 -0.59
CA LYS A 29 -14.13 -4.15 -2.00
C LYS A 29 -12.81 -4.70 -2.52
N ASP A 30 -12.73 -4.95 -3.82
CA ASP A 30 -11.48 -5.27 -4.48
C ASP A 30 -10.64 -4.01 -4.74
N VAL A 31 -9.31 -4.15 -4.76
CA VAL A 31 -8.37 -3.02 -4.96
C VAL A 31 -8.59 -2.26 -6.28
N ASN A 32 -9.15 -2.93 -7.29
CA ASN A 32 -9.50 -2.31 -8.58
C ASN A 32 -10.70 -1.35 -8.47
N GLU A 33 -11.44 -1.37 -7.36
CA GLU A 33 -12.64 -0.55 -7.13
C GLU A 33 -12.33 0.75 -6.36
N ILE A 34 -11.08 0.94 -5.91
CA ILE A 34 -10.66 2.09 -5.10
C ILE A 34 -10.88 3.44 -5.83
N GLY A 35 -10.57 3.49 -7.13
CA GLY A 35 -10.67 4.73 -7.91
C GLY A 35 -9.82 5.87 -7.34
N ALA A 36 -10.41 7.06 -7.22
CA ALA A 36 -9.79 8.26 -6.65
C ALA A 36 -10.24 8.55 -5.20
N ASP A 37 -10.85 7.56 -4.54
CA ASP A 37 -11.33 7.70 -3.16
C ASP A 37 -10.16 7.72 -2.18
N ILE A 38 -9.95 8.87 -1.53
CA ILE A 38 -8.80 9.10 -0.64
C ILE A 38 -8.82 8.15 0.56
N GLU A 39 -9.99 7.88 1.14
CA GLU A 39 -10.11 7.00 2.30
C GLU A 39 -9.71 5.57 1.91
N GLN A 40 -10.23 5.07 0.79
CA GLN A 40 -9.90 3.73 0.29
C GLN A 40 -8.43 3.62 -0.14
N LEU A 41 -7.87 4.65 -0.78
CA LEU A 41 -6.44 4.70 -1.11
C LEU A 41 -5.57 4.68 0.14
N THR A 42 -5.96 5.44 1.18
CA THR A 42 -5.24 5.48 2.46
C THR A 42 -5.35 4.15 3.19
N MET A 43 -6.53 3.51 3.17
CA MET A 43 -6.75 2.18 3.74
C MET A 43 -5.90 1.13 3.02
N PHE A 44 -5.79 1.21 1.70
CA PHE A 44 -4.94 0.30 0.95
C PHE A 44 -3.46 0.53 1.25
N MET A 45 -3.03 1.77 1.42
CA MET A 45 -1.67 2.12 1.85
C MET A 45 -1.35 1.56 3.24
N TYR A 46 -2.29 1.70 4.18
CA TYR A 46 -2.20 1.12 5.51
C TYR A 46 -2.04 -0.41 5.43
N CYS A 47 -2.84 -1.09 4.60
CA CYS A 47 -2.74 -2.52 4.38
C CYS A 47 -1.38 -2.94 3.78
N CYS A 48 -0.82 -2.14 2.87
CA CYS A 48 0.51 -2.37 2.29
C CYS A 48 1.60 -2.33 3.37
N VAL A 49 1.59 -1.29 4.21
CA VAL A 49 2.55 -1.15 5.30
C VAL A 49 2.38 -2.25 6.34
N ARG A 50 1.15 -2.52 6.78
CA ARG A 50 0.85 -3.59 7.75
C ARG A 50 1.32 -4.96 7.24
N SER A 51 1.04 -5.27 5.97
CA SER A 51 1.46 -6.53 5.35
C SER A 51 2.99 -6.64 5.22
N ALA A 52 3.65 -5.56 4.80
CA ALA A 52 5.10 -5.51 4.69
C ALA A 52 5.78 -5.68 6.05
N CYS A 53 5.28 -4.99 7.09
CA CYS A 53 5.75 -5.12 8.46
C CYS A 53 5.62 -6.56 8.99
N ARG A 54 4.48 -7.23 8.76
CA ARG A 54 4.31 -8.65 9.14
C ARG A 54 5.35 -9.55 8.47
N ALA A 55 5.59 -9.35 7.17
CA ALA A 55 6.54 -10.15 6.42
C ALA A 55 8.00 -9.89 6.83
N ASP A 56 8.34 -8.65 7.18
CA ASP A 56 9.69 -8.25 7.61
C ASP A 56 9.90 -8.35 9.13
N LYS A 57 8.88 -8.82 9.88
CA LYS A 57 8.86 -8.92 11.35
C LYS A 57 9.13 -7.58 12.04
N VAL A 58 8.65 -6.48 11.44
CA VAL A 58 8.69 -5.14 12.01
C VAL A 58 7.43 -4.93 12.85
N ASP A 59 7.60 -4.41 14.07
CA ASP A 59 6.48 -4.06 14.95
C ASP A 59 5.70 -2.87 14.40
N PHE A 60 4.42 -3.11 14.10
CA PHE A 60 3.47 -2.13 13.57
C PHE A 60 2.16 -2.22 14.36
N GLN A 61 1.97 -1.27 15.27
CA GLN A 61 0.84 -1.20 16.21
C GLN A 61 -0.04 0.04 16.01
N LEU A 62 0.07 0.71 14.85
CA LEU A 62 -0.77 1.86 14.53
C LEU A 62 -2.16 1.39 14.09
N THR A 63 -3.21 2.07 14.57
CA THR A 63 -4.55 1.94 13.98
C THR A 63 -4.60 2.63 12.61
N PHE A 64 -5.67 2.42 11.86
CA PHE A 64 -5.89 3.14 10.60
C PHE A 64 -5.94 4.66 10.83
N GLU A 65 -6.63 5.13 11.87
CA GLU A 65 -6.74 6.56 12.19
C GLU A 65 -5.36 7.15 12.53
N GLN A 66 -4.58 6.48 13.39
CA GLN A 66 -3.23 6.93 13.74
C GLN A 66 -2.27 6.94 12.54
N PHE A 67 -2.46 6.00 11.62
CA PHE A 67 -1.73 5.97 10.38
C PHE A 67 -2.11 7.13 9.46
N ALA A 68 -3.40 7.40 9.30
CA ALA A 68 -3.91 8.48 8.46
C ALA A 68 -3.49 9.86 9.01
N ASP A 69 -3.55 10.06 10.33
CA ASP A 69 -3.07 11.28 11.00
C ASP A 69 -1.56 11.51 10.80
N GLY A 70 -0.80 10.42 10.61
CA GLY A 70 0.65 10.43 10.47
C GLY A 70 1.18 10.54 9.04
N ILE A 71 0.31 10.46 8.02
CA ILE A 71 0.66 10.57 6.61
C ILE A 71 0.39 11.99 6.10
N ASN A 72 1.35 12.54 5.35
CA ASN A 72 1.16 13.78 4.63
C ASN A 72 0.79 13.52 3.15
N LEU A 73 0.40 14.58 2.44
CA LEU A 73 -0.01 14.50 1.03
C LEU A 73 1.13 14.08 0.09
N ASP A 74 2.38 14.37 0.41
CA ASP A 74 3.54 14.04 -0.42
C ASP A 74 3.84 12.53 -0.38
N ASP A 75 3.83 11.93 0.82
CA ASP A 75 3.94 10.49 1.03
C ASP A 75 2.79 9.74 0.35
N PHE A 76 1.56 10.25 0.47
CA PHE A 76 0.39 9.68 -0.18
C PHE A 76 0.52 9.71 -1.71
N THR A 77 0.90 10.86 -2.27
CA THR A 77 1.09 11.03 -3.73
C THR A 77 2.20 10.11 -4.25
N SER A 78 3.31 9.99 -3.50
CA SER A 78 4.41 9.09 -3.81
C SER A 78 3.97 7.62 -3.86
N PHE A 79 3.10 7.21 -2.94
CA PHE A 79 2.51 5.87 -2.95
C PHE A 79 1.57 5.63 -4.15
N GLN A 80 0.69 6.59 -4.46
CA GLN A 80 -0.17 6.49 -5.65
C GLN A 80 0.63 6.32 -6.94
N ASN A 81 1.71 7.10 -7.09
CA ASN A 81 2.62 6.98 -8.23
C ASN A 81 3.31 5.60 -8.29
N GLY A 82 3.66 5.04 -7.13
CA GLY A 82 4.22 3.69 -7.03
C GLY A 82 3.25 2.60 -7.48
N MET A 83 1.98 2.68 -7.07
CA MET A 83 0.94 1.71 -7.47
C MET A 83 0.68 1.71 -8.98
N ALA A 84 0.57 2.90 -9.58
CA ALA A 84 0.36 3.05 -11.02
C ALA A 84 1.50 2.42 -11.85
N MET A 85 2.72 2.38 -11.30
CA MET A 85 3.88 1.79 -11.96
C MET A 85 3.88 0.24 -11.88
N GLU A 86 3.38 -0.35 -10.79
CA GLU A 86 3.32 -1.80 -10.62
C GLU A 86 2.19 -2.45 -11.47
N GLU A 87 1.08 -1.74 -11.69
CA GLU A 87 0.01 -2.20 -12.60
C GLU A 87 0.48 -2.32 -14.06
N ASN A 88 1.39 -1.43 -14.50
CA ASN A 88 2.00 -1.48 -15.82
C ASN A 88 3.13 -2.52 -15.94
N GLY A 89 3.81 -2.84 -14.83
CA GLY A 89 4.87 -3.86 -14.78
C GLY A 89 4.37 -5.28 -14.98
N ALA A 90 3.13 -5.58 -14.58
CA ALA A 90 2.52 -6.91 -14.75
C ALA A 90 2.22 -7.25 -16.23
N LYS A 91 2.08 -6.26 -17.12
CA LYS A 91 1.87 -6.47 -18.57
C LYS A 91 3.17 -6.59 -19.38
N LYS A 92 4.35 -6.25 -18.83
CA LYS A 92 5.62 -6.24 -19.59
C LYS A 92 6.51 -7.48 -19.43
N LYS A 93 6.05 -8.55 -18.76
CA LYS A 93 6.79 -9.84 -18.63
C LYS A 93 6.18 -11.03 -19.38
N LYS A 94 5.41 -10.80 -20.46
CA LYS A 94 4.88 -11.87 -21.34
C LYS A 94 5.31 -11.78 -22.82
N GLY A 95 6.42 -11.11 -23.13
CA GLY A 95 6.90 -10.96 -24.51
C GLY A 95 8.40 -11.11 -24.67
N ALA A 96 8.98 -12.24 -24.24
CA ALA A 96 10.33 -12.64 -24.63
C ALA A 96 10.43 -14.17 -24.62
N LYS A 97 9.84 -14.81 -25.65
CA LYS A 97 10.24 -16.13 -26.14
C LYS A 97 9.47 -16.49 -27.41
N VAL A 98 10.07 -16.19 -28.56
CA VAL A 98 10.46 -17.12 -29.64
C VAL A 98 11.11 -16.30 -30.75
#